data_AF-A0A0F8R5Y2-F1
#
_entry.id   AF-A0A0F8R5Y2-F1
#
_cell.length_a   1.000
_cell.length_b   1.000
_cell.length_c   1.000
_cell.angle_alpha   90.00
_cell.angle_beta   90.00
_cell.angle_gamma   90.00
#
_symmetry.space_group_name_H-M   'P 1'
#
loop_
_entity.id
_entity.type
_entity.pdbx_description
1 polymer ?
#
loop_
_entity_poly.entity_id
_entity_poly.type
_entity_poly.pdbx_seq_one_letter_code
_entity_poly.pdbx_strand_id
1 'polypeptide(L)'
;MTDSDIDKTNEAMNSLLPDGEYRKICLPLFLEALKKANSYGSNKWGAYYYDEGVRLLVGNLIVFTVHKKRIWLALDKQLLNERKDLWKLLDESDLWHWETGDYSEYKPVPSMNGYYTPSNKDSDIWPIVRDLHFNYLEKLANKYTWLNIKSQPKHSDKLLDYLKHELGLRSIPFPNYGEAEIAEEISSEESSNLYEGAKKQITVNAYERNPTARKKCLQKYGFKCSVCGFDFEEVYGDIGSRYIHVHHLKPLNEINEEYKVDPINDLRPVCPNCHSMLHKAKFSIEQLREQLRIHAI
;
A
#
# COMPACT_ATOMS: atom_id res chain seq x y z
N MET A 1 11.47 -9.76 14.72
CA MET A 1 11.29 -10.80 13.69
C MET A 1 11.91 -12.06 14.22
N THR A 2 11.22 -13.20 14.15
CA THR A 2 11.82 -14.48 14.56
C THR A 2 12.58 -15.07 13.36
N ASP A 3 13.71 -15.74 13.59
CA ASP A 3 14.50 -16.37 12.52
C ASP A 3 13.65 -17.37 11.69
N SER A 4 12.66 -18.01 12.33
CA SER A 4 11.72 -18.94 11.69
C SER A 4 10.84 -18.30 10.60
N ASP A 5 10.51 -17.02 10.70
CA ASP A 5 9.67 -16.34 9.71
C ASP A 5 10.44 -15.97 8.44
N ILE A 6 11.74 -15.68 8.57
CA ILE A 6 12.65 -15.37 7.46
C ILE A 6 12.88 -16.63 6.63
N ASP A 7 13.13 -17.75 7.30
CA ASP A 7 13.37 -19.05 6.65
C ASP A 7 12.18 -19.49 5.79
N LYS A 8 10.95 -19.31 6.27
CA LYS A 8 9.73 -19.65 5.51
C LYS A 8 9.57 -18.83 4.24
N THR A 9 9.87 -17.52 4.26
CA THR A 9 9.79 -16.69 3.05
C THR A 9 10.90 -17.04 2.07
N ASN A 10 12.12 -17.34 2.56
CA ASN A 10 13.21 -17.82 1.72
C ASN A 10 12.86 -19.16 1.04
N GLU A 11 12.30 -20.11 1.77
CA GLU A 11 11.82 -21.39 1.22
C GLU A 11 10.74 -21.19 0.15
N ALA A 12 9.74 -20.34 0.43
CA ALA A 12 8.70 -20.01 -0.54
C ALA A 12 9.29 -19.38 -1.81
N MET A 13 10.20 -18.42 -1.67
CA MET A 13 10.85 -17.76 -2.80
C MET A 13 11.73 -18.71 -3.62
N ASN A 14 12.47 -19.60 -2.96
CA ASN A 14 13.26 -20.63 -3.63
C ASN A 14 12.37 -21.67 -4.35
N SER A 15 11.15 -21.92 -3.86
CA SER A 15 10.17 -22.79 -4.54
C SER A 15 9.57 -22.10 -5.77
N LEU A 16 9.16 -20.84 -5.64
CA LEU A 16 8.52 -20.06 -6.70
C LEU A 16 9.50 -19.69 -7.82
N LEU A 17 10.71 -19.28 -7.44
CA LEU A 17 11.79 -18.82 -8.32
C LEU A 17 13.08 -19.62 -8.05
N PRO A 18 13.13 -20.92 -8.40
CA PRO A 18 14.25 -21.80 -8.04
C PRO A 18 15.56 -21.48 -8.75
N ASP A 19 15.48 -20.85 -9.93
CA ASP A 19 16.66 -20.47 -10.70
C ASP A 19 17.28 -19.18 -10.12
N GLY A 20 18.45 -19.30 -9.51
CA GLY A 20 19.19 -18.18 -8.92
C GLY A 20 19.71 -17.17 -9.94
N GLU A 21 20.06 -17.60 -11.16
CA GLU A 21 20.49 -16.68 -12.22
C GLU A 21 19.29 -15.91 -12.76
N TYR A 22 18.14 -16.58 -12.91
CA TYR A 22 16.90 -15.90 -13.27
C TYR A 22 16.49 -14.85 -12.23
N ARG A 23 16.60 -15.17 -10.93
CA ARG A 23 16.32 -14.22 -9.84
C ARG A 23 17.16 -12.95 -9.92
N LYS A 24 18.46 -13.08 -10.22
CA LYS A 24 19.38 -11.94 -10.39
C LYS A 24 18.96 -11.01 -11.53
N ILE A 25 18.17 -11.50 -12.49
CA ILE A 25 17.65 -10.71 -13.61
C ILE A 25 16.27 -10.14 -13.27
N CYS A 26 15.31 -10.98 -12.85
CA CYS A 26 13.91 -10.57 -12.74
C CYS A 26 13.60 -9.73 -11.49
N LEU A 27 14.27 -9.95 -10.37
CA LEU A 27 14.02 -9.21 -9.13
C LEU A 27 14.44 -7.73 -9.21
N PRO A 28 15.57 -7.36 -9.87
CA PRO A 28 15.86 -5.96 -10.18
C PRO A 28 14.79 -5.27 -11.03
N LEU A 29 14.25 -5.95 -12.05
CA LEU A 29 13.18 -5.40 -12.90
C LEU A 29 11.89 -5.17 -12.10
N PHE A 30 11.54 -6.14 -11.25
CA PHE A 30 10.41 -6.01 -10.32
C PHE A 30 10.60 -4.82 -9.37
N LEU A 31 11.81 -4.66 -8.81
CA LEU A 31 12.15 -3.54 -7.94
C LEU A 31 12.08 -2.19 -8.66
N GLU A 32 12.49 -2.13 -9.93
CA GLU A 32 12.40 -0.93 -10.76
C GLU A 32 10.93 -0.49 -10.90
N ALA A 33 10.04 -1.41 -11.26
CA ALA A 33 8.60 -1.16 -11.35
C ALA A 33 7.97 -0.78 -10.01
N LEU A 34 8.38 -1.45 -8.92
CA LEU A 34 7.91 -1.14 -7.57
C LEU A 34 8.34 0.26 -7.13
N LYS A 35 9.59 0.66 -7.36
CA LYS A 35 10.09 2.01 -7.08
C LYS A 35 9.35 3.05 -7.91
N LYS A 36 9.06 2.75 -9.18
CA LYS A 36 8.26 3.63 -10.04
C LYS A 36 6.85 3.79 -9.50
N ALA A 37 6.17 2.71 -9.11
CA ALA A 37 4.85 2.77 -8.48
C ALA A 37 4.89 3.59 -7.18
N ASN A 38 5.90 3.37 -6.33
CA ASN A 38 6.06 4.13 -5.09
C ASN A 38 6.33 5.61 -5.32
N SER A 39 6.98 6.00 -6.41
CA SER A 39 7.23 7.41 -6.74
C SER A 39 5.95 8.22 -6.94
N TYR A 40 4.84 7.55 -7.25
CA TYR A 40 3.51 8.17 -7.39
C TYR A 40 2.69 8.19 -6.09
N GLY A 41 3.22 7.61 -5.01
CA GLY A 41 2.56 7.55 -3.71
C GLY A 41 2.69 6.18 -3.05
N SER A 42 3.23 6.16 -1.83
CA SER A 42 3.37 4.93 -1.04
C SER A 42 2.03 4.24 -0.71
N ASN A 43 0.92 4.95 -0.82
CA ASN A 43 -0.41 4.43 -0.52
C ASN A 43 -1.11 3.77 -1.71
N LYS A 44 -0.50 3.80 -2.90
CA LYS A 44 -1.14 3.38 -4.17
C LYS A 44 -0.82 1.96 -4.60
N TRP A 45 0.18 1.33 -4.00
CA TRP A 45 0.74 0.09 -4.49
C TRP A 45 0.85 -0.97 -3.39
N GLY A 46 0.92 -2.23 -3.78
CA GLY A 46 1.19 -3.34 -2.87
C GLY A 46 1.89 -4.47 -3.61
N ALA A 47 2.75 -5.18 -2.91
CA ALA A 47 3.45 -6.34 -3.44
C ALA A 47 3.25 -7.58 -2.57
N TYR A 48 3.08 -8.74 -3.18
CA TYR A 48 2.96 -10.02 -2.46
C TYR A 48 3.39 -11.19 -3.33
N TYR A 49 3.66 -12.33 -2.71
CA TYR A 49 3.86 -13.59 -3.42
C TYR A 49 2.64 -14.50 -3.23
N TYR A 50 2.39 -15.35 -4.21
CA TYR A 50 1.33 -16.37 -4.22
C TYR A 50 1.86 -17.63 -4.89
N ASP A 51 1.02 -18.66 -5.03
CA ASP A 51 1.40 -19.99 -5.48
C ASP A 51 2.14 -20.06 -6.84
N GLU A 52 2.02 -19.04 -7.70
CA GLU A 52 2.67 -19.04 -9.02
C GLU A 52 3.66 -17.89 -9.26
N GLY A 53 3.93 -17.04 -8.26
CA GLY A 53 4.90 -15.96 -8.44
C GLY A 53 4.82 -14.80 -7.47
N VAL A 54 5.52 -13.72 -7.84
CA VAL A 54 5.60 -12.46 -7.11
C VAL A 54 4.86 -11.38 -7.89
N ARG A 55 4.03 -10.58 -7.22
CA ARG A 55 3.07 -9.70 -7.85
C ARG A 55 3.15 -8.28 -7.32
N LEU A 56 3.03 -7.31 -8.21
CA LEU A 56 2.87 -5.89 -7.92
C LEU A 56 1.48 -5.44 -8.37
N LEU A 57 0.85 -4.65 -7.51
CA LEU A 57 -0.46 -4.05 -7.74
C LEU A 57 -0.34 -2.53 -7.62
N VAL A 58 -1.12 -1.82 -8.42
CA VAL A 58 -1.31 -0.36 -8.32
C VAL A 58 -2.79 -0.04 -8.45
N GLY A 59 -3.33 0.69 -7.48
CA GLY A 59 -4.76 0.97 -7.39
C GLY A 59 -5.57 -0.32 -7.26
N ASN A 60 -6.37 -0.63 -8.27
CA ASN A 60 -7.20 -1.83 -8.29
C ASN A 60 -6.64 -2.99 -9.11
N LEU A 61 -5.50 -2.80 -9.78
CA LEU A 61 -5.05 -3.71 -10.83
C LEU A 61 -3.71 -4.35 -10.50
N ILE A 62 -3.54 -5.57 -10.99
CA ILE A 62 -2.25 -6.24 -11.08
C ILE A 62 -1.49 -5.62 -12.25
N VAL A 63 -0.23 -5.26 -12.07
CA VAL A 63 0.52 -4.56 -13.11
C VAL A 63 1.77 -5.31 -13.54
N PHE A 64 2.30 -6.16 -12.66
CA PHE A 64 3.54 -6.88 -12.88
C PHE A 64 3.50 -8.18 -12.09
N THR A 65 3.79 -9.32 -12.73
CA THR A 65 3.94 -10.62 -12.05
C THR A 65 5.21 -11.31 -12.51
N VAL A 66 6.14 -11.62 -11.60
CA VAL A 66 7.28 -12.51 -11.88
C VAL A 66 6.83 -13.94 -11.69
N HIS A 67 6.83 -14.72 -12.77
CA HIS A 67 6.66 -16.17 -12.73
C HIS A 67 8.01 -16.88 -12.85
N LYS A 68 8.02 -18.20 -12.72
CA LYS A 68 9.22 -19.06 -12.73
C LYS A 68 10.22 -18.81 -13.88
N LYS A 69 9.75 -18.38 -15.06
CA LYS A 69 10.60 -18.18 -16.26
C LYS A 69 10.27 -16.95 -17.09
N ARG A 70 9.24 -16.20 -16.72
CA ARG A 70 8.71 -15.08 -17.50
C ARG A 70 8.05 -14.07 -16.60
N ILE A 71 7.93 -12.85 -17.07
CA ILE A 71 7.34 -11.73 -16.36
C ILE A 71 6.08 -11.31 -17.10
N TRP A 72 4.94 -11.41 -16.44
CA TRP A 72 3.70 -10.83 -16.95
C TRP A 72 3.66 -9.32 -16.64
N LEU A 73 3.29 -8.51 -17.63
CA LEU A 73 3.21 -7.05 -17.50
C LEU A 73 1.95 -6.50 -18.18
N ALA A 74 1.37 -5.47 -17.56
CA ALA A 74 0.38 -4.62 -18.20
C ALA A 74 1.06 -3.41 -18.87
N LEU A 75 0.83 -3.24 -20.17
CA LEU A 75 1.36 -2.14 -20.98
C LEU A 75 0.27 -1.15 -21.37
N ASP A 76 0.67 0.09 -21.63
CA ASP A 76 -0.26 1.15 -22.04
C ASP A 76 -0.83 0.89 -23.43
N LYS A 77 -2.13 0.56 -23.49
CA LYS A 77 -2.82 0.28 -24.76
C LYS A 77 -2.90 1.50 -25.67
N GLN A 78 -3.12 2.68 -25.12
CA GLN A 78 -3.24 3.89 -25.91
C GLN A 78 -1.90 4.24 -26.54
N LEU A 79 -0.81 4.21 -25.77
CA LEU A 79 0.52 4.51 -26.28
C LEU A 79 0.95 3.48 -27.33
N LEU A 80 0.64 2.19 -27.14
CA LEU A 80 0.85 1.14 -28.16
C LEU A 80 0.05 1.39 -29.44
N ASN A 81 -1.16 1.96 -29.34
CA ASN A 81 -1.96 2.31 -30.51
C ASN A 81 -1.41 3.53 -31.25
N GLU A 82 -0.86 4.50 -30.54
CA GLU A 82 -0.23 5.70 -31.09
C GLU A 82 1.17 5.39 -31.69
N ARG A 83 1.89 4.42 -31.12
CA ARG A 83 3.25 4.01 -31.52
C ARG A 83 3.28 2.61 -32.13
N LYS A 84 2.76 2.50 -33.35
CA LYS A 84 2.74 1.24 -34.11
C LYS A 84 4.13 0.66 -34.42
N ASP A 85 5.15 1.51 -34.43
CA ASP A 85 6.55 1.08 -34.51
C ASP A 85 6.98 0.25 -33.30
N LEU A 86 6.61 0.68 -32.08
CA LEU A 86 6.89 -0.08 -30.85
C LEU A 86 6.11 -1.39 -30.83
N TRP A 87 4.86 -1.38 -31.29
CA TRP A 87 4.08 -2.62 -31.43
C TRP A 87 4.82 -3.63 -32.29
N LYS A 88 5.25 -3.21 -33.49
CA LYS A 88 5.92 -4.09 -34.44
C LYS A 88 7.21 -4.68 -33.86
N LEU A 89 8.01 -3.86 -33.15
CA LEU A 89 9.22 -4.32 -32.47
C LEU A 89 8.94 -5.40 -31.41
N LEU A 90 7.85 -5.25 -30.65
CA LEU A 90 7.44 -6.25 -29.65
C LEU A 90 6.88 -7.52 -30.32
N ASP A 91 6.13 -7.38 -31.40
CA ASP A 91 5.51 -8.49 -32.14
C ASP A 91 6.54 -9.37 -32.87
N GLU A 92 7.63 -8.76 -33.34
CA GLU A 92 8.75 -9.45 -34.00
C GLU A 92 9.78 -10.01 -33.00
N SER A 93 9.64 -9.72 -31.69
CA SER A 93 10.59 -10.15 -30.67
C SER A 93 10.23 -11.52 -30.08
N ASP A 94 11.20 -12.44 -30.08
CA ASP A 94 11.07 -13.73 -29.37
C ASP A 94 11.03 -13.57 -27.84
N LEU A 95 11.31 -12.37 -27.30
CA LEU A 95 11.33 -12.09 -25.87
C LEU A 95 9.98 -11.59 -25.34
N TRP A 96 9.02 -11.24 -26.22
CA TRP A 96 7.69 -10.78 -25.83
C TRP A 96 6.60 -11.66 -26.42
N HIS A 97 5.61 -12.01 -25.61
CA HIS A 97 4.45 -12.78 -26.04
C HIS A 97 3.16 -12.11 -25.56
N TRP A 98 2.32 -11.67 -26.49
CA TRP A 98 1.01 -11.11 -26.18
C TRP A 98 0.10 -12.13 -25.51
N GLU A 99 -0.66 -11.68 -24.52
CA GLU A 99 -1.68 -12.49 -23.88
C GLU A 99 -3.05 -12.27 -24.54
N THR A 100 -3.84 -13.34 -24.67
CA THR A 100 -5.15 -13.33 -25.33
C THR A 100 -6.34 -13.28 -24.37
N GLY A 101 -6.10 -13.05 -23.07
CA GLY A 101 -7.14 -12.99 -22.04
C GLY A 101 -8.00 -11.73 -22.10
N ASP A 102 -9.29 -11.85 -21.78
CA ASP A 102 -10.18 -10.71 -21.57
C ASP A 102 -10.15 -10.26 -20.11
N TYR A 103 -9.72 -9.02 -19.89
CA TYR A 103 -9.53 -8.44 -18.57
C TYR A 103 -10.51 -7.29 -18.35
N SER A 104 -11.76 -7.65 -18.05
CA SER A 104 -12.85 -6.67 -17.85
C SER A 104 -12.55 -5.62 -16.78
N GLU A 105 -11.76 -5.94 -15.77
CA GLU A 105 -11.32 -5.04 -14.70
C GLU A 105 -10.36 -3.93 -15.19
N TYR A 106 -9.71 -4.10 -16.34
CA TYR A 106 -8.79 -3.12 -16.93
C TYR A 106 -9.51 -2.13 -17.85
N LYS A 107 -10.81 -2.28 -18.09
CA LYS A 107 -11.61 -1.32 -18.89
C LYS A 107 -11.49 0.14 -18.43
N PRO A 108 -11.42 0.47 -17.12
CA PRO A 108 -11.28 1.86 -16.66
C PRO A 108 -9.95 2.51 -17.04
N VAL A 109 -8.87 1.73 -17.14
CA VAL A 109 -7.53 2.18 -17.58
C VAL A 109 -6.99 1.10 -18.53
N PRO A 110 -7.29 1.19 -19.84
CA PRO A 110 -7.04 0.11 -20.77
C PRO A 110 -5.56 -0.26 -20.87
N SER A 111 -5.28 -1.55 -20.69
CA SER A 111 -3.96 -2.13 -20.93
C SER A 111 -3.96 -3.07 -22.13
N MET A 112 -2.77 -3.37 -22.61
CA MET A 112 -2.53 -4.64 -23.28
C MET A 112 -1.45 -5.40 -22.53
N ASN A 113 -1.71 -6.67 -22.29
CA ASN A 113 -0.88 -7.47 -21.39
C ASN A 113 -0.08 -8.49 -22.19
N GLY A 114 1.05 -8.91 -21.63
CA GLY A 114 1.87 -9.93 -22.22
C GLY A 114 2.94 -10.42 -21.27
N TYR A 115 3.72 -11.37 -21.77
CA TYR A 115 4.81 -12.01 -21.05
C TYR A 115 6.14 -11.61 -21.69
N TYR A 116 7.00 -11.00 -20.89
CA TYR A 116 8.39 -10.76 -21.19
C TYR A 116 9.25 -11.91 -20.67
N THR A 117 10.19 -12.39 -21.47
CA THR A 117 11.19 -13.39 -21.08
C THR A 117 12.56 -12.71 -20.96
N PRO A 118 13.02 -12.36 -19.75
CA PRO A 118 14.30 -11.69 -19.55
C PRO A 118 15.48 -12.50 -20.09
N SER A 119 16.41 -11.83 -20.76
CA SER A 119 17.63 -12.46 -21.28
C SER A 119 18.83 -11.52 -21.15
N ASN A 120 20.02 -12.07 -20.93
CA ASN A 120 21.28 -11.31 -20.83
C ASN A 120 21.89 -10.95 -22.20
N LYS A 121 21.10 -10.94 -23.28
CA LYS A 121 21.59 -10.72 -24.66
C LYS A 121 21.41 -9.26 -25.07
N ASP A 122 22.26 -8.78 -25.98
CA ASP A 122 22.23 -7.41 -26.53
C ASP A 122 20.92 -7.04 -27.26
N SER A 123 20.09 -8.04 -27.63
CA SER A 123 18.79 -7.88 -28.28
C SER A 123 17.63 -7.66 -27.29
N ASP A 124 17.92 -7.13 -26.10
CA ASP A 124 16.92 -6.97 -25.06
C ASP A 124 15.95 -5.82 -25.36
N ILE A 125 14.65 -6.16 -25.42
CA ILE A 125 13.55 -5.21 -25.63
C ILE A 125 13.08 -4.56 -24.33
N TRP A 126 13.69 -4.90 -23.19
CA TRP A 126 13.28 -4.39 -21.88
C TRP A 126 13.06 -2.87 -21.83
N PRO A 127 13.93 -2.00 -22.38
CA PRO A 127 13.69 -0.55 -22.34
C PRO A 127 12.34 -0.14 -22.95
N ILE A 128 11.93 -0.79 -24.04
CA ILE A 128 10.63 -0.53 -24.69
C ILE A 128 9.48 -0.99 -23.81
N VAL A 129 9.56 -2.23 -23.31
CA VAL A 129 8.56 -2.82 -22.41
C VAL A 129 8.41 -1.99 -21.14
N ARG A 130 9.53 -1.60 -20.53
CA ARG A 130 9.60 -0.78 -19.33
C ARG A 130 8.92 0.57 -19.53
N ASP A 131 9.24 1.27 -20.61
CA ASP A 131 8.70 2.63 -20.83
C ASP A 131 7.18 2.58 -21.06
N LEU A 132 6.69 1.60 -21.84
CA LEU A 132 5.26 1.34 -22.01
C LEU A 132 4.57 0.97 -20.68
N HIS A 133 5.21 0.15 -19.86
CA HIS A 133 4.72 -0.24 -18.55
C HIS A 133 4.68 0.95 -17.58
N PHE A 134 5.71 1.80 -17.57
CA PHE A 134 5.79 2.96 -16.68
C PHE A 134 4.76 4.03 -17.02
N ASN A 135 4.49 4.23 -18.32
CA ASN A 135 3.39 5.08 -18.76
C ASN A 135 2.03 4.54 -18.27
N TYR A 136 1.87 3.21 -18.28
CA TYR A 136 0.68 2.58 -17.71
C TYR A 136 0.54 2.79 -16.20
N LEU A 137 1.64 2.65 -15.44
CA LEU A 137 1.66 2.92 -14.00
C LEU A 137 1.27 4.37 -13.68
N GLU A 138 1.73 5.33 -14.48
CA GLU A 138 1.35 6.73 -14.34
C GLU A 138 -0.16 6.95 -14.51
N LYS A 139 -0.76 6.35 -15.54
CA LYS A 139 -2.21 6.43 -15.75
C LYS A 139 -2.99 5.83 -14.58
N LEU A 140 -2.53 4.70 -14.04
CA LEU A 140 -3.15 4.11 -12.85
C LEU A 140 -3.01 5.00 -11.62
N ALA A 141 -1.83 5.58 -11.41
CA ALA A 141 -1.60 6.51 -10.32
C ALA A 141 -2.47 7.77 -10.41
N ASN A 142 -2.70 8.29 -11.62
CA ASN A 142 -3.60 9.42 -11.83
C ASN A 142 -5.08 9.03 -11.63
N LYS A 143 -5.44 7.79 -11.92
CA LYS A 143 -6.82 7.28 -11.76
C LYS A 143 -7.16 6.93 -10.31
N TYR A 144 -6.23 6.31 -9.58
CA TYR A 144 -6.47 5.73 -8.26
C TYR A 144 -5.69 6.47 -7.19
N THR A 145 -6.41 6.93 -6.16
CA THR A 145 -5.79 7.61 -5.02
C THR A 145 -5.15 6.62 -4.05
N TRP A 146 -5.70 5.40 -3.91
CA TRP A 146 -5.29 4.38 -2.96
C TRP A 146 -5.18 3.01 -3.63
N LEU A 147 -4.35 2.12 -3.07
CA LEU A 147 -4.45 0.69 -3.33
C LEU A 147 -5.83 0.20 -2.87
N ASN A 148 -6.44 -0.70 -3.65
CA ASN A 148 -7.70 -1.33 -3.30
C ASN A 148 -7.68 -1.90 -1.88
N ILE A 149 -8.69 -1.56 -1.07
CA ILE A 149 -8.77 -1.99 0.32
C ILE A 149 -8.75 -3.52 0.49
N LYS A 150 -9.26 -4.29 -0.49
CA LYS A 150 -9.21 -5.75 -0.47
C LYS A 150 -7.83 -6.32 -0.84
N SER A 151 -6.98 -5.50 -1.45
CA SER A 151 -5.61 -5.85 -1.82
C SER A 151 -4.60 -5.45 -0.75
N GLN A 152 -4.90 -4.46 0.09
CA GLN A 152 -4.01 -4.00 1.16
C GLN A 152 -3.58 -5.13 2.12
N PRO A 153 -4.48 -6.00 2.64
CA PRO A 153 -4.08 -7.09 3.55
C PRO A 153 -3.25 -8.17 2.87
N LYS A 154 -3.22 -8.21 1.53
CA LYS A 154 -2.41 -9.17 0.78
C LYS A 154 -0.94 -8.75 0.74
N HIS A 155 -0.64 -7.47 0.96
CA HIS A 155 0.73 -6.98 0.94
C HIS A 155 1.60 -7.78 1.91
N SER A 156 2.81 -8.14 1.47
CA SER A 156 3.77 -8.89 2.26
C SER A 156 5.00 -8.03 2.53
N ASP A 157 5.13 -7.53 3.76
CA ASP A 157 6.36 -6.88 4.23
C ASP A 157 7.56 -7.84 4.13
N LYS A 158 7.32 -9.14 4.39
CA LYS A 158 8.33 -10.20 4.30
C LYS A 158 8.91 -10.33 2.89
N LEU A 159 8.10 -10.12 1.85
CA LEU A 159 8.60 -10.08 0.48
C LEU A 159 9.57 -8.92 0.26
N LEU A 160 9.27 -7.74 0.82
CA LEU A 160 10.14 -6.57 0.70
C LEU A 160 11.47 -6.79 1.44
N ASP A 161 11.43 -7.41 2.62
CA ASP A 161 12.63 -7.81 3.35
C ASP A 161 13.46 -8.82 2.55
N TYR A 162 12.83 -9.85 1.97
CA TYR A 162 13.49 -10.78 1.06
C TYR A 162 14.18 -10.06 -0.10
N LEU A 163 13.48 -9.18 -0.81
CA LEU A 163 14.03 -8.40 -1.93
C LEU A 163 15.22 -7.55 -1.48
N LYS A 164 15.12 -6.93 -0.30
CA LYS A 164 16.18 -6.11 0.27
C LYS A 164 17.45 -6.94 0.54
N HIS A 165 17.31 -8.12 1.12
CA HIS A 165 18.42 -9.03 1.40
C HIS A 165 19.01 -9.62 0.11
N GLU A 166 18.18 -10.20 -0.75
CA GLU A 166 18.60 -10.87 -1.98
C GLU A 166 19.34 -9.91 -2.95
N LEU A 167 18.93 -8.65 -2.98
CA LEU A 167 19.53 -7.62 -3.84
C LEU A 167 20.59 -6.76 -3.13
N GLY A 168 20.95 -7.06 -1.88
CA GLY A 168 21.97 -6.33 -1.13
C GLY A 168 21.64 -4.84 -0.89
N LEU A 169 20.36 -4.50 -0.75
CA LEU A 169 19.90 -3.12 -0.67
C LEU A 169 19.99 -2.57 0.76
N ARG A 170 20.41 -1.31 0.90
CA ARG A 170 20.36 -0.59 2.18
C ARG A 170 18.92 -0.28 2.62
N SER A 171 18.05 0.04 1.67
CA SER A 171 16.65 0.37 1.90
C SER A 171 15.77 -0.03 0.72
N ILE A 172 14.48 -0.24 1.00
CA ILE A 172 13.41 -0.51 0.04
C ILE A 172 12.18 0.30 0.49
N PRO A 173 11.38 0.87 -0.43
CA PRO A 173 10.17 1.58 -0.03
C PRO A 173 9.12 0.59 0.51
N PHE A 174 8.37 1.05 1.52
CA PHE A 174 7.23 0.34 2.09
C PHE A 174 5.94 1.08 1.74
N PRO A 175 4.86 0.37 1.43
CA PRO A 175 3.59 1.02 1.21
C PRO A 175 3.00 1.50 2.54
N ASN A 176 2.17 2.54 2.48
CA ASN A 176 1.51 3.10 3.64
C ASN A 176 0.06 3.42 3.30
N TYR A 177 -0.87 2.58 3.77
CA TYR A 177 -2.30 2.72 3.47
C TYR A 177 -3.06 3.57 4.50
N GLY A 178 -2.36 4.15 5.48
CA GLY A 178 -3.00 4.74 6.65
C GLY A 178 -3.55 3.68 7.61
N GLU A 179 -4.05 4.12 8.77
CA GLU A 179 -4.86 3.26 9.65
C GLU A 179 -6.22 3.03 8.98
N ALA A 180 -6.68 1.79 8.90
CA ALA A 180 -8.05 1.49 8.48
C ALA A 180 -9.00 2.10 9.52
N GLU A 181 -9.65 3.21 9.17
CA GLU A 181 -10.82 3.67 9.92
C GLU A 181 -11.91 2.61 9.76
N ILE A 182 -12.29 2.02 10.90
CA ILE A 182 -13.28 0.96 11.00
C ILE A 182 -14.60 1.54 10.46
N ALA A 183 -15.27 0.82 9.57
CA ALA A 183 -16.58 1.22 9.08
C ALA A 183 -17.53 1.37 10.29
N GLU A 184 -17.95 2.60 10.59
CA GLU A 184 -18.96 2.86 11.61
C GLU A 184 -20.34 2.37 11.13
N GLU A 185 -21.20 2.00 12.08
CA GLU A 185 -22.60 1.63 11.83
C GLU A 185 -23.38 2.81 11.21
N ILE A 186 -24.29 2.50 10.29
CA ILE A 186 -25.21 3.47 9.68
C ILE A 186 -26.10 4.05 10.79
N SER A 187 -26.28 5.38 10.82
CA SER A 187 -27.16 6.02 11.81
C SER A 187 -28.58 5.47 11.70
N SER A 188 -29.23 5.27 12.85
CA SER A 188 -30.57 4.68 12.98
C SER A 188 -31.68 5.41 12.22
N GLU A 189 -31.43 6.65 11.77
CA GLU A 189 -32.37 7.46 11.01
C GLU A 189 -32.49 7.05 9.53
N GLU A 190 -31.51 6.31 8.98
CA GLU A 190 -31.55 5.77 7.60
C GLU A 190 -31.99 4.28 7.55
N SER A 191 -32.25 3.64 8.70
CA SER A 191 -32.55 2.20 8.84
C SER A 191 -34.04 1.92 9.11
N SER A 192 -34.95 2.43 8.29
CA SER A 192 -36.37 2.00 8.38
C SER A 192 -36.60 0.59 7.83
N ASN A 193 -35.63 0.03 7.10
CA ASN A 193 -35.69 -1.35 6.61
C ASN A 193 -34.36 -2.05 6.88
N LEU A 194 -34.42 -3.10 7.71
CA LEU A 194 -33.31 -3.96 8.18
C LEU A 194 -32.69 -4.82 7.05
N TYR A 195 -32.39 -4.25 5.89
CA TYR A 195 -31.70 -4.94 4.80
C TYR A 195 -30.19 -4.79 4.99
N GLU A 196 -29.51 -5.88 5.36
CA GLU A 196 -28.05 -5.96 5.32
C GLU A 196 -27.53 -6.09 3.87
N GLY A 197 -26.39 -5.49 3.56
CA GLY A 197 -25.71 -5.65 2.25
C GLY A 197 -25.75 -4.44 1.31
N ALA A 198 -26.38 -3.33 1.70
CA ALA A 198 -26.28 -2.07 0.97
C ALA A 198 -24.84 -1.51 1.05
N LYS A 199 -24.18 -1.36 -0.10
CA LYS A 199 -22.83 -0.80 -0.18
C LYS A 199 -22.93 0.73 -0.27
N LYS A 200 -22.67 1.43 0.84
CA LYS A 200 -22.46 2.88 0.84
C LYS A 200 -20.97 3.16 0.61
N GLN A 201 -20.64 3.83 -0.48
CA GLN A 201 -19.26 4.23 -0.75
C GLN A 201 -18.98 5.51 0.05
N ILE A 202 -18.24 5.38 1.15
CA ILE A 202 -17.76 6.52 1.93
C ILE A 202 -16.43 6.96 1.32
N THR A 203 -16.40 8.15 0.72
CA THR A 203 -15.18 8.78 0.24
C THR A 203 -14.51 9.45 1.43
N VAL A 204 -13.56 8.75 2.07
CA VAL A 204 -12.80 9.32 3.19
C VAL A 204 -11.64 10.14 2.61
N ASN A 205 -11.61 11.44 2.90
CA ASN A 205 -10.42 12.26 2.66
C ASN A 205 -9.35 11.81 3.63
N ALA A 206 -8.45 10.94 3.16
CA ALA A 206 -7.30 10.53 3.94
C ALA A 206 -6.29 11.68 3.95
N TYR A 207 -6.43 12.54 4.96
CA TYR A 207 -5.42 13.54 5.27
C TYR A 207 -4.10 12.84 5.56
N GLU A 208 -3.07 13.22 4.81
CA GLU A 208 -1.73 12.62 4.85
C GLU A 208 -1.15 12.66 6.28
N ARG A 209 -1.10 11.50 6.95
CA ARG A 209 -0.45 11.39 8.27
C ARG A 209 1.05 11.23 8.07
N ASN A 210 1.83 12.27 8.39
CA ASN A 210 3.28 12.24 8.28
C ASN A 210 3.91 11.30 9.33
N PRO A 211 4.56 10.18 8.94
CA PRO A 211 5.11 9.21 9.90
C PRO A 211 6.26 9.79 10.75
N THR A 212 6.97 10.79 10.22
CA THR A 212 8.00 11.53 10.98
C THR A 212 7.36 12.39 12.07
N ALA A 213 6.21 13.01 11.80
CA ALA A 213 5.46 13.75 12.80
C ALA A 213 4.95 12.83 13.91
N ARG A 214 4.38 11.67 13.56
CA ARG A 214 4.00 10.64 14.54
C ARG A 214 5.19 10.25 15.43
N LYS A 215 6.34 9.93 14.83
CA LYS A 215 7.53 9.54 15.59
C LYS A 215 7.99 10.64 16.56
N LYS A 216 8.03 11.89 16.12
CA LYS A 216 8.41 13.04 16.96
C LYS A 216 7.42 13.28 18.11
N CYS A 217 6.12 13.16 17.84
CA CYS A 217 5.08 13.23 18.87
C CYS A 217 5.32 12.17 19.96
N LEU A 218 5.50 10.90 19.56
CA LEU A 218 5.68 9.79 20.50
C LEU A 218 7.03 9.82 21.23
N GLN A 219 8.09 10.36 20.61
CA GLN A 219 9.35 10.64 21.30
C GLN A 219 9.20 11.66 22.43
N LYS A 220 8.28 12.62 22.26
CA LYS A 220 8.04 13.67 23.25
C LYS A 220 7.05 13.24 24.34
N TYR A 221 5.95 12.59 23.96
CA TYR A 221 4.82 12.32 24.85
C TYR A 221 4.69 10.86 25.31
N GLY A 222 5.46 9.94 24.71
CA GLY A 222 5.39 8.52 25.03
C GLY A 222 4.13 7.82 24.48
N PHE A 223 3.83 6.66 25.04
CA PHE A 223 2.76 5.76 24.58
C PHE A 223 1.54 5.70 25.53
N LYS A 224 1.49 6.58 26.53
CA LYS A 224 0.34 6.71 27.43
C LYS A 224 -0.75 7.57 26.80
N CYS A 225 -2.00 7.17 26.97
CA CYS A 225 -3.14 7.94 26.47
C CYS A 225 -3.21 9.32 27.14
N SER A 226 -3.19 10.38 26.34
CA SER A 226 -3.32 11.76 26.82
C SER A 226 -4.71 12.08 27.36
N VAL A 227 -5.71 11.22 27.20
CA VAL A 227 -7.06 11.45 27.75
C VAL A 227 -7.20 10.70 29.07
N CYS A 228 -7.16 9.36 29.04
CA CYS A 228 -7.47 8.49 30.17
C CYS A 228 -6.24 7.88 30.87
N GLY A 229 -5.02 8.12 30.38
CA GLY A 229 -3.80 7.58 30.97
C GLY A 229 -3.51 6.11 30.67
N PHE A 230 -4.39 5.40 29.94
CA PHE A 230 -4.21 4.01 29.56
C PHE A 230 -2.87 3.77 28.82
N ASP A 231 -2.17 2.71 29.21
CA ASP A 231 -0.92 2.25 28.61
C ASP A 231 -1.10 0.79 28.18
N PHE A 232 -0.88 0.52 26.90
CA PHE A 232 -1.04 -0.82 26.34
C PHE A 232 0.05 -1.80 26.79
N GLU A 233 1.28 -1.33 26.96
CA GLU A 233 2.39 -2.18 27.42
C GLU A 233 2.19 -2.56 28.89
N GLU A 234 1.70 -1.61 29.70
CA GLU A 234 1.40 -1.85 31.12
C GLU A 234 0.28 -2.89 31.33
N VAL A 235 -0.74 -2.89 30.47
CA VAL A 235 -1.92 -3.76 30.62
C VAL A 235 -1.79 -5.09 29.86
N TYR A 236 -1.21 -5.06 28.66
CA TYR A 236 -1.15 -6.23 27.77
C TYR A 236 0.26 -6.81 27.62
N GLY A 237 1.29 -6.23 28.24
CA GLY A 237 2.68 -6.66 28.10
C GLY A 237 3.22 -6.41 26.69
N ASP A 238 4.12 -7.28 26.23
CA ASP A 238 4.90 -7.08 25.00
C ASP A 238 4.05 -6.84 23.74
N ILE A 239 2.86 -7.45 23.64
CA ILE A 239 1.96 -7.25 22.49
C ILE A 239 1.39 -5.83 22.42
N GLY A 240 1.34 -5.13 23.57
CA GLY A 240 0.93 -3.74 23.67
C GLY A 240 2.10 -2.75 23.54
N SER A 241 3.34 -3.25 23.42
CA SER A 241 4.51 -2.38 23.36
C SER A 241 4.46 -1.47 22.15
N ARG A 242 4.67 -0.18 22.42
CA ARG A 242 4.68 0.89 21.40
C ARG A 242 3.36 1.01 20.62
N TYR A 243 2.26 0.49 21.15
CA TYR A 243 0.94 0.56 20.54
C TYR A 243 0.11 1.73 21.11
N ILE A 244 -0.12 2.75 20.28
CA ILE A 244 -0.98 3.90 20.59
C ILE A 244 -1.36 4.63 19.28
N HIS A 245 -2.55 5.26 19.25
CA HIS A 245 -2.95 6.14 18.16
C HIS A 245 -2.44 7.58 18.39
N VAL A 246 -2.36 8.39 17.33
CA VAL A 246 -2.01 9.82 17.42
C VAL A 246 -3.13 10.65 16.81
N HIS A 247 -3.66 11.58 17.60
CA HIS A 247 -4.78 12.46 17.26
C HIS A 247 -4.30 13.88 16.95
N HIS A 248 -4.92 14.54 15.96
CA HIS A 248 -4.69 15.95 15.65
C HIS A 248 -5.61 16.82 16.52
N LEU A 249 -5.02 17.75 17.28
CA LEU A 249 -5.77 18.69 18.12
C LEU A 249 -6.48 19.77 17.29
N LYS A 250 -6.00 20.05 16.09
CA LYS A 250 -6.65 20.92 15.12
C LYS A 250 -7.32 20.08 14.04
N PRO A 251 -8.63 20.23 13.81
CA PRO A 251 -9.33 19.55 12.74
C PRO A 251 -8.71 19.91 11.37
N LEU A 252 -8.24 18.91 10.63
CA LEU A 252 -7.63 19.13 9.31
C LEU A 252 -8.65 19.54 8.23
N ASN A 253 -9.95 19.36 8.50
CA ASN A 253 -11.05 19.79 7.62
C ASN A 253 -11.28 21.31 7.60
N GLU A 254 -10.74 22.06 8.55
CA GLU A 254 -10.79 23.52 8.56
C GLU A 254 -9.61 24.15 7.82
N ILE A 255 -8.59 23.36 7.46
CA ILE A 255 -7.36 23.84 6.83
C ILE A 255 -7.37 23.44 5.34
N ASN A 256 -7.96 24.29 4.51
CA ASN A 256 -8.06 24.11 3.04
C ASN A 256 -6.75 24.41 2.27
N GLU A 257 -5.60 24.44 2.95
CA GLU A 257 -4.28 24.76 2.39
C GLU A 257 -3.21 23.80 2.94
N GLU A 258 -2.07 23.66 2.26
CA GLU A 258 -0.94 22.84 2.71
C GLU A 258 -0.51 23.23 4.15
N TYR A 259 -0.82 22.39 5.13
CA TYR A 259 -0.49 22.62 6.54
C TYR A 259 0.77 21.89 6.96
N LYS A 260 1.76 22.63 7.46
CA LYS A 260 2.92 22.03 8.10
C LYS A 260 2.58 21.66 9.55
N VAL A 261 2.30 20.38 9.78
CA VAL A 261 2.03 19.83 11.12
C VAL A 261 3.20 20.07 12.08
N ASP A 262 2.91 20.64 13.25
CA ASP A 262 3.81 20.68 14.39
C ASP A 262 3.59 19.42 15.24
N PRO A 263 4.53 18.47 15.24
CA PRO A 263 4.38 17.20 15.96
C PRO A 263 4.21 17.34 17.47
N ILE A 264 4.64 18.47 18.03
CA ILE A 264 4.61 18.72 19.47
C ILE A 264 3.34 19.47 19.83
N ASN A 265 2.92 20.45 19.02
CA ASN A 265 1.79 21.31 19.38
C ASN A 265 0.45 20.84 18.80
N ASP A 266 0.45 20.11 17.69
CA ASP A 266 -0.79 19.71 17.02
C ASP A 266 -1.17 18.26 17.26
N LEU A 267 -0.29 17.44 17.83
CA LEU A 267 -0.49 15.98 17.95
C LEU A 267 -0.46 15.51 19.41
N ARG A 268 -1.32 14.54 19.74
CA ARG A 268 -1.28 13.85 21.05
C ARG A 268 -1.49 12.34 20.93
N PRO A 269 -0.77 11.52 21.72
CA PRO A 269 -1.05 10.09 21.81
C PRO A 269 -2.38 9.84 22.52
N VAL A 270 -3.23 8.98 21.96
CA VAL A 270 -4.52 8.59 22.54
C VAL A 270 -4.79 7.10 22.30
N CYS A 271 -5.49 6.42 23.21
CA CYS A 271 -5.89 5.03 22.98
C CYS A 271 -7.01 4.97 21.92
N PRO A 272 -7.21 3.82 21.25
CA PRO A 272 -8.27 3.63 20.25
C PRO A 272 -9.65 4.08 20.75
N ASN A 273 -10.03 3.72 21.99
CA ASN A 273 -11.33 4.05 22.55
C ASN A 273 -11.52 5.58 22.70
N CYS A 274 -10.54 6.28 23.29
CA CYS A 274 -10.59 7.73 23.40
C CYS A 274 -10.51 8.41 22.03
N HIS A 275 -9.73 7.85 21.09
CA HIS A 275 -9.63 8.40 19.74
C HIS A 275 -10.98 8.39 19.04
N SER A 276 -11.72 7.27 19.12
CA SER A 276 -13.08 7.16 18.58
C SER A 276 -14.03 8.17 19.24
N MET A 277 -13.98 8.34 20.56
CA MET A 277 -14.85 9.30 21.25
C MET A 277 -14.53 10.77 20.92
N LEU A 278 -13.25 11.11 20.71
CA LEU A 278 -12.85 12.46 20.26
C LEU A 278 -13.46 12.79 18.90
N HIS A 279 -13.41 11.85 17.95
CA HIS A 279 -14.03 12.03 16.62
C HIS A 279 -15.55 12.05 16.69
N LYS A 280 -16.16 11.10 17.40
CA LYS A 280 -17.62 10.97 17.51
C LYS A 280 -18.28 12.22 18.11
N ALA A 281 -17.72 12.74 19.21
CA ALA A 281 -18.27 13.90 19.91
C ALA A 281 -17.71 15.25 19.42
N LYS A 282 -16.69 15.23 18.55
CA LYS A 282 -15.89 16.41 18.15
C LYS A 282 -15.36 17.18 19.36
N PHE A 283 -14.92 16.45 20.38
CA PHE A 283 -14.42 17.03 21.63
C PHE A 283 -12.92 17.30 21.55
N SER A 284 -12.48 18.30 22.30
CA SER A 284 -11.07 18.43 22.69
C SER A 284 -10.69 17.33 23.68
N ILE A 285 -9.38 17.11 23.82
CA ILE A 285 -8.86 16.17 24.83
C ILE A 285 -9.31 16.56 26.24
N GLU A 286 -9.32 17.85 26.55
CA GLU A 286 -9.74 18.38 27.84
C GLU A 286 -11.23 18.11 28.07
N GLN A 287 -12.07 18.34 27.06
CA GLN A 287 -13.51 18.07 27.14
C GLN A 287 -13.80 16.58 27.37
N LEU A 288 -13.15 15.69 26.62
CA LEU A 288 -13.35 14.26 26.81
C LEU A 288 -12.79 13.77 28.16
N ARG A 289 -11.65 14.32 28.60
CA ARG A 289 -11.09 14.00 29.90
C ARG A 289 -12.03 14.41 31.04
N GLU A 290 -12.69 15.57 30.94
CA GLU A 290 -13.66 16.01 31.94
C GLU A 290 -14.91 15.13 31.95
N GLN A 291 -15.41 14.74 30.77
CA GLN A 291 -16.53 13.79 30.66
C GLN A 291 -16.23 12.44 31.32
N LEU A 292 -15.01 11.93 31.16
CA LEU A 292 -14.60 10.69 31.83
C LEU A 292 -14.54 10.85 33.35
N ARG A 293 -14.17 12.01 33.88
CA ARG A 293 -14.15 12.27 35.33
C ARG A 293 -15.55 12.32 35.94
N ILE A 294 -16.51 12.87 35.22
CA ILE A 294 -17.91 12.94 35.66
C ILE A 294 -18.54 11.55 35.78
N HIS A 295 -18.09 10.59 34.96
CA HIS A 295 -18.65 9.24 34.88
C HIS A 295 -17.71 8.15 35.43
N ALA A 296 -16.55 8.51 35.99
CA ALA A 296 -15.69 7.59 36.71
C ALA A 296 -16.32 7.33 38.09
N ILE A 297 -16.89 6.14 38.25
CA ILE A 297 -17.31 5.59 39.55
C ILE A 297 -16.07 5.09 40.30
#